data_AF-A0A8D2JQE8-F1
#
_entry.id   AF-A0A8D2JQE8-F1
#
_cell.length_a   1.000
_cell.length_b   1.000
_cell.length_c   1.000
_cell.angle_alpha   90.00
_cell.angle_beta   90.00
_cell.angle_gamma   90.00
#
_symmetry.space_group_name_H-M   'P 1'
#
loop_
_entity.id
_entity.type
_entity.pdbx_description
1 polymer ?
#
loop_
_entity_poly.entity_id
_entity_poly.type
_entity_poly.pdbx_seq_one_letter_code
_entity_poly.pdbx_strand_id
1 'polypeptide(L)'
;MGGTASTRRVTFEADENENITVVKGIRLSENVIDRMKESSPSGSKSQRYSGIYGASVSDEELRRRVAEELALEQARKESDSQKRLKQSRDLERERAAANEQLTRAILRERISSEEERAKAKHLDIEDKVKQLEEKDRIIKKQDAFYKEQLARLEERSSEFYKVTTEQYQKAAEEVEAKFKRYEYHPVCADLQARILQCYRQNSHQTLSCSALANQYMHCVNHAKQSMLEKGG
;
A
#
# COMPACT_ATOMS: atom_id res chain seq x y z
N MET A 1 -36.84 -29.32 -35.96
CA MET A 1 -35.70 -28.46 -36.30
C MET A 1 -34.70 -28.55 -35.15
N GLY A 2 -33.70 -29.43 -35.26
CA GLY A 2 -32.70 -29.67 -34.21
C GLY A 2 -31.29 -29.59 -34.80
N GLY A 3 -30.49 -28.62 -34.35
CA GLY A 3 -29.11 -28.41 -34.80
C GLY A 3 -28.13 -29.05 -33.82
N THR A 4 -27.31 -29.97 -34.33
CA THR A 4 -26.26 -30.69 -33.60
C THR A 4 -24.96 -29.88 -33.58
N ALA A 5 -24.57 -29.32 -32.44
CA ALA A 5 -23.22 -28.80 -32.20
C ALA A 5 -22.33 -29.94 -31.66
N SER A 6 -21.42 -30.47 -32.47
CA SER A 6 -20.47 -31.50 -32.05
C SER A 6 -19.20 -30.86 -31.50
N THR A 7 -19.13 -30.73 -30.18
CA THR A 7 -17.93 -30.32 -29.45
C THR A 7 -16.96 -31.51 -29.37
N ARG A 8 -15.91 -31.54 -30.19
CA ARG A 8 -14.78 -32.46 -29.96
C ARG A 8 -13.97 -31.94 -28.77
N ARG A 9 -14.10 -32.60 -27.62
CA ARG A 9 -13.25 -32.39 -26.45
C ARG A 9 -11.88 -33.01 -26.70
N VAL A 10 -10.82 -32.26 -26.41
CA VAL A 10 -9.45 -32.78 -26.26
C VAL A 10 -9.13 -32.69 -24.78
N THR A 11 -8.89 -33.82 -24.13
CA THR A 11 -8.44 -33.88 -22.74
C THR A 11 -6.92 -33.73 -22.71
N PHE A 12 -6.43 -32.77 -21.93
CA PHE A 12 -5.01 -32.59 -21.62
C PHE A 12 -4.77 -33.18 -20.24
N GLU A 13 -3.88 -34.16 -20.12
CA GLU A 13 -3.25 -34.50 -18.85
C GLU A 13 -1.81 -33.97 -18.90
N ALA A 14 -1.46 -33.14 -17.92
CA ALA A 14 -0.11 -32.63 -17.75
C ALA A 14 0.61 -33.52 -16.72
N ASP A 15 1.81 -34.01 -17.04
CA ASP A 15 2.70 -34.59 -16.05
C ASP A 15 3.50 -33.49 -15.32
N GLU A 16 4.05 -33.81 -14.14
CA GLU A 16 4.68 -32.88 -13.19
C GLU A 16 6.01 -32.25 -13.68
N ASN A 17 6.38 -32.40 -14.95
CA ASN A 17 7.63 -31.90 -15.50
C ASN A 17 7.48 -30.90 -16.67
N GLU A 18 6.30 -30.31 -16.89
CA GLU A 18 6.03 -29.27 -17.91
C GLU A 18 6.54 -29.61 -19.34
N ASN A 19 6.76 -30.90 -19.64
CA ASN A 19 7.24 -31.36 -20.93
C ASN A 19 6.06 -31.83 -21.78
N ILE A 20 5.54 -30.97 -22.66
CA ILE A 20 4.48 -31.38 -23.60
C ILE A 20 5.07 -32.36 -24.63
N THR A 21 4.85 -33.66 -24.45
CA THR A 21 5.22 -34.69 -25.45
C THR A 21 4.06 -34.94 -26.41
N VAL A 22 3.97 -34.16 -27.50
CA VAL A 22 3.02 -34.48 -28.59
C VAL A 22 3.68 -35.46 -29.56
N VAL A 23 3.38 -36.75 -29.40
CA VAL A 23 3.70 -37.78 -30.39
C VAL A 23 2.42 -38.32 -31.02
N LYS A 24 2.24 -37.91 -32.29
CA LYS A 24 1.59 -38.64 -33.40
C LYS A 24 0.07 -38.68 -33.44
N GLY A 25 -0.52 -37.95 -34.40
CA GLY A 25 -1.90 -38.21 -34.79
C GLY A 25 -2.54 -37.31 -35.85
N ILE A 26 -1.84 -36.81 -36.88
CA ILE A 26 -2.55 -36.28 -38.05
C ILE A 26 -3.04 -37.49 -38.88
N ARG A 27 -4.33 -37.80 -38.80
CA ARG A 27 -4.98 -38.75 -39.72
C ARG A 27 -5.29 -38.02 -41.02
N LEU A 28 -4.46 -38.23 -42.03
CA LEU A 28 -4.77 -37.85 -43.40
C LEU A 28 -5.87 -38.79 -43.93
N SER A 29 -6.87 -38.23 -44.61
CA SER A 29 -7.90 -39.02 -45.31
C SER A 29 -7.26 -39.85 -46.43
N GLU A 30 -7.85 -40.99 -46.78
CA GLU A 30 -7.38 -41.92 -47.83
C GLU A 30 -6.96 -41.19 -49.12
N ASN A 31 -7.76 -40.20 -49.55
CA ASN A 31 -7.49 -39.39 -50.75
C ASN A 31 -6.22 -38.51 -50.68
N VAL A 32 -5.71 -38.19 -49.49
CA VAL A 32 -4.46 -37.43 -49.30
C VAL A 32 -3.27 -38.37 -49.20
N ILE A 33 -3.47 -39.60 -48.70
CA ILE A 33 -2.45 -40.65 -48.65
C ILE A 33 -2.11 -41.13 -50.07
N ASP A 34 -3.12 -41.37 -50.92
CA ASP A 34 -2.89 -41.85 -52.29
C ASP A 34 -2.14 -40.82 -53.16
N ARG A 35 -2.40 -39.52 -52.95
CA ARG A 35 -1.68 -38.43 -53.63
C ARG A 35 -0.23 -38.28 -53.20
N MET A 36 0.10 -38.65 -51.96
CA MET A 36 1.48 -38.60 -51.46
C MET A 36 2.27 -39.88 -51.76
N LYS A 37 1.57 -40.97 -52.09
CA LYS A 37 2.19 -42.28 -52.38
C LYS A 37 2.44 -42.49 -53.87
N GLU A 38 1.79 -41.74 -54.75
CA GLU A 38 1.99 -41.78 -56.20
C GLU A 38 2.18 -40.39 -56.81
N SER A 39 3.44 -39.96 -56.90
CA SER A 39 3.85 -38.94 -57.88
C SER A 39 5.04 -39.46 -58.69
N SER A 40 4.76 -40.51 -59.46
CA SER A 40 5.35 -40.80 -60.77
C SER A 40 4.45 -41.79 -61.48
N PRO A 41 3.71 -41.40 -62.53
CA PRO A 41 3.23 -42.36 -63.50
C PRO A 41 4.23 -42.38 -64.67
N SER A 42 4.98 -43.47 -64.73
CA SER A 42 5.36 -44.04 -66.01
C SER A 42 4.19 -44.87 -66.53
N GLY A 43 3.86 -44.68 -67.81
CA GLY A 43 3.00 -45.59 -68.58
C GLY A 43 2.21 -44.85 -69.67
N SER A 44 2.03 -45.35 -70.89
CA SER A 44 2.68 -46.42 -71.64
C SER A 44 2.08 -46.42 -73.07
N LYS A 45 2.96 -46.51 -74.07
CA LYS A 45 2.85 -47.19 -75.39
C LYS A 45 1.87 -46.76 -76.50
N SER A 46 2.47 -46.83 -77.71
CA SER A 46 1.96 -47.12 -79.07
C SER A 46 1.56 -45.87 -79.90
N GLN A 47 1.89 -45.69 -81.18
CA GLN A 47 2.35 -46.59 -82.24
C GLN A 47 2.98 -45.76 -83.39
N ARG A 48 3.88 -46.41 -84.14
CA ARG A 48 4.51 -46.08 -85.45
C ARG A 48 3.99 -44.86 -86.26
N TYR A 49 4.93 -44.09 -86.81
CA TYR A 49 4.89 -43.64 -88.20
C TYR A 49 6.30 -43.64 -88.82
N SER A 50 6.42 -44.23 -90.01
CA SER A 50 7.63 -44.32 -90.82
C SER A 50 8.00 -42.97 -91.44
N GLY A 51 9.29 -42.74 -91.70
CA GLY A 51 9.76 -41.66 -92.57
C GLY A 51 11.25 -41.77 -92.85
N ILE A 52 11.58 -42.40 -93.98
CA ILE A 52 12.89 -42.43 -94.63
C ILE A 52 13.27 -41.02 -95.14
N TYR A 53 14.53 -40.88 -95.60
CA TYR A 53 15.25 -39.72 -96.18
C TYR A 53 15.90 -38.83 -95.11
N GLY A 54 17.23 -38.80 -94.92
CA GLY A 54 18.29 -38.83 -95.92
C GLY A 54 18.77 -37.40 -96.16
N ALA A 55 19.66 -36.89 -95.30
CA ALA A 55 20.44 -35.68 -95.58
C ALA A 55 21.75 -35.75 -94.79
N SER A 56 22.84 -36.04 -95.48
CA SER A 56 24.22 -35.90 -94.99
C SER A 56 24.52 -34.41 -94.77
N VAL A 57 24.34 -33.95 -93.54
CA VAL A 57 24.84 -32.66 -93.06
C VAL A 57 26.19 -32.93 -92.39
N SER A 58 27.20 -32.10 -92.69
CA SER A 58 28.53 -32.22 -92.07
C SER A 58 28.44 -32.12 -90.55
N ASP A 59 29.13 -33.03 -89.84
CA ASP A 59 29.22 -33.15 -88.38
C ASP A 59 29.60 -31.80 -87.70
N GLU A 60 30.36 -30.95 -88.40
CA GLU A 60 30.76 -29.62 -87.97
C GLU A 60 29.61 -28.59 -87.87
N GLU A 61 28.57 -28.70 -88.70
CA GLU A 61 27.48 -27.72 -88.75
C GLU A 61 26.39 -28.00 -87.72
N LEU A 62 26.17 -29.29 -87.42
CA LEU A 62 25.32 -29.72 -86.31
C LEU A 62 25.93 -29.31 -84.95
N ARG A 63 27.25 -29.50 -84.77
CA ARG A 63 27.98 -29.04 -83.58
C ARG A 63 27.87 -27.54 -83.34
N ARG A 64 27.92 -26.73 -84.41
CA ARG A 64 27.80 -25.27 -84.31
C ARG A 64 26.41 -24.81 -83.84
N ARG A 65 25.34 -25.39 -84.39
CA ARG A 65 23.95 -25.06 -83.97
C ARG A 65 23.65 -25.47 -82.54
N VAL A 66 24.18 -26.63 -82.11
CA VAL A 66 24.07 -27.08 -80.72
C VAL A 66 24.82 -26.14 -79.78
N ALA A 67 26.01 -25.67 -80.15
CA ALA A 67 26.76 -24.69 -79.37
C ALA A 67 26.06 -23.32 -79.28
N GLU A 68 25.44 -22.85 -80.37
CA GLU A 68 24.68 -21.59 -80.41
C GLU A 68 23.40 -21.66 -79.55
N GLU A 69 22.64 -22.75 -79.64
CA GLU A 69 21.47 -23.00 -78.79
C GLU A 69 21.86 -23.11 -77.30
N LEU A 70 22.96 -23.82 -76.98
CA LEU A 70 23.48 -23.88 -75.61
C LEU A 70 23.88 -22.50 -75.07
N ALA A 71 24.50 -21.66 -75.91
CA ALA A 71 24.87 -20.30 -75.54
C ALA A 71 23.63 -19.41 -75.31
N LEU A 72 22.60 -19.53 -76.15
CA LEU A 72 21.33 -18.81 -75.98
C LEU A 72 20.58 -19.27 -74.71
N GLU A 73 20.55 -20.56 -74.43
CA GLU A 73 19.97 -21.12 -73.20
C GLU A 73 20.75 -20.68 -71.94
N GLN A 74 22.07 -20.66 -71.99
CA GLN A 74 22.92 -20.14 -70.90
C GLN A 74 22.63 -18.65 -70.66
N ALA A 75 22.59 -17.84 -71.71
CA ALA A 75 22.27 -16.41 -71.60
C ALA A 75 20.86 -16.16 -71.04
N ARG A 76 19.86 -16.97 -71.41
CA ARG A 76 18.51 -16.90 -70.84
C ARG A 76 18.49 -17.25 -69.35
N LYS A 77 19.18 -18.32 -68.95
CA LYS A 77 19.28 -18.73 -67.54
C LYS A 77 20.01 -17.69 -66.69
N GLU A 78 21.07 -17.08 -67.21
CA GLU A 78 21.79 -15.99 -66.55
C GLU A 78 20.91 -14.74 -66.42
N SER A 79 20.16 -14.37 -67.46
CA SER A 79 19.20 -13.26 -67.42
C SER A 79 18.11 -13.48 -66.36
N ASP A 80 17.54 -14.68 -66.30
CA ASP A 80 16.48 -15.00 -65.34
C ASP A 80 17.02 -15.10 -63.91
N SER A 81 18.23 -15.63 -63.72
CA SER A 81 18.94 -15.58 -62.43
C SER A 81 19.18 -14.13 -61.99
N GLN A 82 19.62 -13.26 -62.89
CA GLN A 82 19.84 -11.85 -62.61
C GLN A 82 18.54 -11.10 -62.28
N LYS A 83 17.42 -11.41 -62.96
CA LYS A 83 16.09 -10.86 -62.63
C LYS A 83 15.63 -11.29 -61.24
N ARG A 84 15.80 -12.58 -60.90
CA ARG A 84 15.45 -13.12 -59.57
C ARG A 84 16.25 -12.44 -58.46
N LEU A 85 17.55 -12.21 -58.66
CA LEU A 85 18.39 -11.50 -57.69
C LEU A 85 17.95 -10.04 -57.52
N LYS A 86 17.64 -9.33 -58.62
CA LYS A 86 17.11 -7.96 -58.55
C LYS A 86 15.78 -7.90 -57.80
N GLN A 87 14.85 -8.80 -58.14
CA GLN A 87 13.56 -8.91 -57.47
C GLN A 87 13.73 -9.20 -55.96
N SER A 88 14.63 -10.12 -55.60
CA SER A 88 14.95 -10.41 -54.19
C SER A 88 15.45 -9.18 -53.44
N ARG A 89 16.35 -8.40 -54.06
CA ARG A 89 16.92 -7.19 -53.47
C ARG A 89 15.89 -6.07 -53.31
N ASP A 90 14.98 -5.93 -54.28
CA ASP A 90 13.93 -4.92 -54.21
C ASP A 90 12.86 -5.28 -53.16
N LEU A 91 12.47 -6.56 -53.07
CA LEU A 91 11.62 -7.07 -51.99
C LEU A 91 12.26 -6.87 -50.60
N GLU A 92 13.58 -7.06 -50.48
CA GLU A 92 14.30 -6.82 -49.23
C GLU A 92 14.28 -5.34 -48.82
N ARG A 93 14.43 -4.42 -49.78
CA ARG A 93 14.32 -2.97 -49.54
C ARG A 93 12.91 -2.55 -49.13
N GLU A 94 11.89 -3.07 -49.80
CA GLU A 94 10.49 -2.83 -49.43
C GLU A 94 10.20 -3.34 -48.02
N ARG A 95 10.68 -4.55 -47.70
CA ARG A 95 10.55 -5.12 -46.36
C ARG A 95 11.27 -4.27 -45.30
N ALA A 96 12.47 -3.76 -45.60
CA ALA A 96 13.19 -2.88 -44.68
C ALA A 96 12.44 -1.55 -44.45
N ALA A 97 11.92 -0.93 -45.51
CA ALA A 97 11.13 0.29 -45.40
C ALA A 97 9.81 0.06 -44.64
N ALA A 98 9.12 -1.05 -44.90
CA ALA A 98 7.91 -1.44 -44.19
C ALA A 98 8.19 -1.70 -42.69
N ASN A 99 9.30 -2.40 -42.38
CA ASN A 99 9.72 -2.63 -41.00
C ASN A 99 10.04 -1.31 -40.28
N GLU A 100 10.75 -0.39 -40.93
CA GLU A 100 11.07 0.91 -40.35
C GLU A 100 9.79 1.74 -40.07
N GLN A 101 8.85 1.76 -41.01
CA GLN A 101 7.55 2.41 -40.82
C GLN A 101 6.77 1.76 -39.67
N LEU A 102 6.76 0.43 -39.57
CA LEU A 102 6.13 -0.30 -38.47
C LEU A 102 6.77 0.07 -37.13
N THR A 103 8.11 0.08 -37.02
CA THR A 103 8.82 0.48 -35.80
C THR A 103 8.46 1.90 -35.39
N ARG A 104 8.39 2.85 -36.34
CA ARG A 104 7.98 4.23 -36.06
C ARG A 104 6.53 4.32 -35.59
N ALA A 105 5.62 3.56 -36.20
CA ALA A 105 4.21 3.53 -35.80
C ALA A 105 4.05 2.96 -34.37
N ILE A 106 4.74 1.87 -34.06
CA ILE A 106 4.73 1.25 -32.72
C ILE A 106 5.24 2.23 -31.65
N LEU A 107 6.33 2.95 -31.93
CA LEU A 107 6.88 3.92 -30.99
C LEU A 107 5.91 5.08 -30.73
N ARG A 108 5.25 5.60 -31.77
CA ARG A 108 4.25 6.66 -31.63
C ARG A 108 3.04 6.20 -30.80
N GLU A 109 2.52 5.01 -31.10
CA GLU A 109 1.39 4.44 -30.35
C GLU A 109 1.75 4.25 -28.87
N ARG A 110 2.96 3.75 -28.59
CA ARG A 110 3.44 3.57 -27.23
C ARG A 110 3.54 4.89 -26.48
N ILE A 111 4.15 5.92 -27.08
CA ILE A 111 4.27 7.25 -26.47
C ILE A 111 2.88 7.84 -26.19
N SER A 112 1.97 7.78 -27.18
CA SER A 112 0.60 8.26 -27.01
C SER A 112 -0.13 7.51 -25.89
N SER A 113 0.01 6.18 -25.83
CA SER A 113 -0.61 5.35 -24.80
C SER A 113 -0.07 5.67 -23.39
N GLU A 114 1.24 5.89 -23.27
CA GLU A 114 1.89 6.28 -22.01
C GLU A 114 1.48 7.70 -21.58
N GLU A 115 1.37 8.65 -22.51
CA GLU A 115 0.91 10.01 -22.26
C GLU A 115 -0.54 10.05 -21.76
N GLU A 116 -1.45 9.34 -22.44
CA GLU A 116 -2.85 9.25 -22.01
C GLU A 116 -2.98 8.56 -20.65
N ARG A 117 -2.16 7.54 -20.39
CA ARG A 117 -2.10 6.89 -19.06
C ARG A 117 -1.59 7.85 -17.98
N ALA A 118 -0.61 8.69 -18.29
CA ALA A 118 -0.10 9.69 -17.35
C ALA A 118 -1.14 10.78 -17.06
N LYS A 119 -1.85 11.27 -18.09
CA LYS A 119 -2.96 12.22 -17.94
C LYS A 119 -4.08 11.63 -17.08
N ALA A 120 -4.49 10.39 -17.34
CA ALA A 120 -5.52 9.72 -16.55
C ALA A 120 -5.12 9.59 -15.07
N LYS A 121 -3.86 9.25 -14.78
CA LYS A 121 -3.33 9.23 -13.40
C LYS A 121 -3.34 10.61 -12.75
N HIS A 122 -2.98 11.66 -13.49
CA HIS A 122 -2.97 13.03 -12.97
C HIS A 122 -4.39 13.48 -12.60
N LEU A 123 -5.38 13.20 -13.45
CA LEU A 123 -6.78 13.50 -13.17
C LEU A 123 -7.29 12.75 -11.93
N ASP A 124 -6.99 11.45 -11.78
CA ASP A 124 -7.34 10.67 -10.59
C ASP A 124 -6.70 11.24 -9.32
N ILE A 125 -5.44 11.69 -9.39
CA ILE A 125 -4.77 12.35 -8.27
C ILE A 125 -5.45 13.69 -7.95
N GLU A 126 -5.77 14.50 -8.95
CA GLU A 126 -6.42 15.81 -8.76
C GLU A 126 -7.80 15.66 -8.11
N ASP A 127 -8.60 14.69 -8.56
CA ASP A 127 -9.91 14.40 -7.96
C ASP A 127 -9.78 13.91 -6.52
N LYS A 128 -8.77 13.06 -6.23
CA LYS A 128 -8.47 12.63 -4.86
C LYS A 128 -8.06 13.81 -3.97
N VAL A 129 -7.25 14.74 -4.48
CA VAL A 129 -6.87 15.96 -3.73
C VAL A 129 -8.10 16.77 -3.38
N LYS A 130 -9.00 17.04 -4.35
CA LYS A 130 -10.26 17.74 -4.10
C LYS A 130 -11.14 17.04 -3.06
N GLN A 131 -11.25 15.71 -3.12
CA GLN A 131 -11.99 14.94 -2.13
C GLN A 131 -11.38 15.02 -0.73
N LEU A 132 -10.04 14.99 -0.63
CA LEU A 132 -9.34 15.12 0.65
C LEU A 132 -9.53 16.51 1.23
N GLU A 133 -9.44 17.57 0.42
CA GLU A 133 -9.68 18.94 0.88
C GLU A 133 -11.09 19.12 1.43
N GLU A 134 -12.11 18.55 0.78
CA GLU A 134 -13.48 18.64 1.28
C GLU A 134 -13.67 17.85 2.58
N LYS A 135 -13.07 16.66 2.68
CA LYS A 135 -13.07 15.88 3.94
C LYS A 135 -12.38 16.65 5.07
N ASP A 136 -11.25 17.27 4.80
CA ASP A 136 -10.53 18.10 5.77
C ASP A 136 -11.36 19.31 6.22
N ARG A 137 -12.12 19.93 5.31
CA ARG A 137 -13.05 21.02 5.66
C ARG A 137 -14.16 20.53 6.60
N ILE A 138 -14.74 19.36 6.32
CA ILE A 138 -15.77 18.77 7.19
C ILE A 138 -15.19 18.44 8.57
N ILE A 139 -14.03 17.79 8.61
CA ILE A 139 -13.35 17.44 9.87
C ILE A 139 -13.03 18.70 10.68
N LYS A 140 -12.50 19.75 10.04
CA LYS A 140 -12.21 21.03 10.72
C LYS A 140 -13.47 21.68 11.30
N LYS A 141 -14.60 21.62 10.60
CA LYS A 141 -15.89 22.13 11.12
C LYS A 141 -16.35 21.34 12.35
N GLN A 142 -16.21 20.01 12.32
CA GLN A 142 -16.55 19.16 13.47
C GLN A 142 -15.61 19.41 14.65
N ASP A 143 -14.30 19.49 14.42
CA ASP A 143 -13.31 19.80 15.47
C ASP A 143 -13.60 21.14 16.13
N ALA A 144 -13.87 22.18 15.34
CA ALA A 144 -14.23 23.49 15.86
C ALA A 144 -15.51 23.44 16.70
N PHE A 145 -16.55 22.75 16.21
CA PHE A 145 -17.80 22.58 16.95
C PHE A 145 -17.59 21.88 18.30
N TYR A 146 -16.87 20.76 18.33
CA TYR A 146 -16.64 20.03 19.58
C TYR A 146 -15.71 20.77 20.54
N LYS A 147 -14.69 21.48 20.04
CA LYS A 147 -13.87 22.37 20.86
C LYS A 147 -14.70 23.46 21.53
N GLU A 148 -15.60 24.09 20.79
CA GLU A 148 -16.47 25.13 21.35
C GLU A 148 -17.42 24.56 22.42
N GLN A 149 -17.99 23.38 22.19
CA GLN A 149 -18.81 22.71 23.21
C GLN A 149 -18.01 22.37 24.47
N LEU A 150 -16.79 21.86 24.32
CA LEU A 150 -15.91 21.57 25.44
C LEU A 150 -15.53 22.84 26.21
N ALA A 151 -15.12 23.89 25.51
CA ALA A 151 -14.76 25.17 26.13
C ALA A 151 -15.94 25.75 26.93
N ARG A 152 -17.16 25.70 26.36
CA ARG A 152 -18.38 26.17 27.06
C ARG A 152 -18.74 25.31 28.26
N LEU A 153 -18.46 24.01 28.21
CA LEU A 153 -18.69 23.11 29.35
C LEU A 153 -17.66 23.38 30.46
N GLU A 154 -16.38 23.51 30.09
CA GLU A 154 -15.28 23.83 31.00
C GLU A 154 -15.48 25.18 31.68
N GLU A 155 -15.89 26.21 30.92
CA GLU A 155 -16.20 27.54 31.44
C GLU A 155 -17.29 27.46 32.51
N ARG A 156 -18.45 26.90 32.17
CA ARG A 156 -19.59 26.77 33.09
C ARG A 156 -19.26 25.91 34.32
N SER A 157 -18.49 24.84 34.12
CA SER A 157 -18.00 24.00 35.20
C SER A 157 -17.08 24.80 36.13
N SER A 158 -16.14 25.57 35.57
CA SER A 158 -15.22 26.41 36.33
C SER A 158 -15.94 27.49 37.13
N GLU A 159 -16.96 28.14 36.55
CA GLU A 159 -17.80 29.12 37.24
C GLU A 159 -18.55 28.48 38.40
N PHE A 160 -19.14 27.31 38.17
CA PHE A 160 -19.84 26.55 39.20
C PHE A 160 -18.90 26.19 40.36
N TYR A 161 -17.71 25.67 40.07
CA TYR A 161 -16.71 25.36 41.10
C TYR A 161 -16.27 26.61 41.86
N LYS A 162 -15.95 27.70 41.17
CA LYS A 162 -15.55 28.97 41.81
C LYS A 162 -16.62 29.46 42.78
N VAL A 163 -17.86 29.63 42.32
CA VAL A 163 -18.95 30.11 43.16
C VAL A 163 -19.19 29.15 44.34
N THR A 164 -19.15 27.83 44.11
CA THR A 164 -19.35 26.84 45.17
C THR A 164 -18.25 26.93 46.24
N THR A 165 -16.98 27.02 45.82
CA THR A 165 -15.84 27.16 46.72
C THR A 165 -15.88 28.49 47.47
N GLU A 166 -16.19 29.59 46.80
CA GLU A 166 -16.31 30.92 47.43
C GLU A 166 -17.43 30.96 48.47
N GLN A 167 -18.62 30.42 48.15
CA GLN A 167 -19.74 30.36 49.10
C GLN A 167 -19.42 29.48 50.30
N TYR A 168 -18.78 28.32 50.07
CA TYR A 168 -18.34 27.44 51.14
C TYR A 168 -17.31 28.11 52.05
N GLN A 169 -16.29 28.73 51.45
CA GLN A 169 -15.23 29.42 52.18
C GLN A 169 -15.80 30.56 53.03
N LYS A 170 -16.67 31.38 52.44
CA LYS A 170 -17.36 32.47 53.16
C LYS A 170 -18.18 31.94 54.32
N ALA A 171 -18.96 30.86 54.12
CA ALA A 171 -19.73 30.24 55.18
C ALA A 171 -18.82 29.69 56.30
N ALA A 172 -17.69 29.06 55.94
CA ALA A 172 -16.71 28.57 56.90
C ALA A 172 -16.08 29.71 57.72
N GLU A 173 -15.71 30.82 57.08
CA GLU A 173 -15.19 32.02 57.74
C GLU A 173 -16.23 32.68 58.66
N GLU A 174 -17.49 32.78 58.22
CA GLU A 174 -18.59 33.30 59.04
C GLU A 174 -18.84 32.44 60.29
N VAL A 175 -18.74 31.12 60.16
CA VAL A 175 -18.84 30.19 61.28
C VAL A 175 -17.62 30.36 62.19
N GLU A 176 -16.40 30.34 61.65
CA GLU A 176 -15.17 30.53 62.43
C GLU A 176 -15.18 31.87 63.19
N ALA A 177 -15.67 32.95 62.59
CA ALA A 177 -15.79 34.25 63.25
C ALA A 177 -16.81 34.25 64.41
N LYS A 178 -17.90 33.47 64.28
CA LYS A 178 -18.92 33.35 65.35
C LYS A 178 -18.45 32.47 66.50
N PHE A 179 -17.58 31.49 66.22
CA PHE A 179 -17.06 30.58 67.23
C PHE A 179 -15.62 30.96 67.61
N LYS A 180 -15.46 31.61 68.77
CA LYS A 180 -14.12 31.84 69.33
C LYS A 180 -13.38 30.50 69.44
N ARG A 181 -12.18 30.42 68.83
CA ARG A 181 -11.27 29.32 69.16
C ARG A 181 -10.99 29.41 70.65
N TYR A 182 -11.31 28.34 71.38
CA TYR A 182 -11.07 28.29 72.82
C TYR A 182 -9.56 28.29 73.03
N GLU A 183 -8.98 29.44 73.35
CA GLU A 183 -7.57 29.56 73.71
C GLU A 183 -7.36 28.96 75.10
N TYR A 184 -6.97 27.69 75.13
CA TYR A 184 -6.57 27.02 76.37
C TYR A 184 -5.24 27.57 76.86
N HIS A 185 -5.29 28.37 77.92
CA HIS A 185 -4.11 28.85 78.63
C HIS A 185 -3.84 27.95 79.83
N PRO A 186 -2.75 27.16 79.84
CA PRO A 186 -2.44 26.29 80.98
C PRO A 186 -2.14 27.13 82.22
N VAL A 187 -2.98 26.99 83.25
CA VAL A 187 -2.82 27.73 84.50
C VAL A 187 -1.64 27.16 85.29
N CYS A 188 -0.82 28.03 85.87
CA CYS A 188 0.37 27.67 86.66
C CYS A 188 1.45 26.91 85.89
N ALA A 189 1.52 27.02 84.55
CA ALA A 189 2.47 26.29 83.71
C ALA A 189 3.93 26.47 84.14
N ASP A 190 4.34 27.69 84.49
CA ASP A 190 5.72 27.98 84.93
C ASP A 190 6.03 27.32 86.28
N LEU A 191 5.09 27.31 87.22
CA LEU A 191 5.23 26.64 88.51
C LEU A 191 5.26 25.12 88.32
N GLN A 192 4.45 24.59 87.40
CA GLN A 192 4.46 23.19 87.02
C GLN A 192 5.82 22.77 86.43
N ALA A 193 6.43 23.61 85.59
CA ALA A 193 7.76 23.35 85.05
C ALA A 193 8.83 23.34 86.16
N ARG A 194 8.81 24.34 87.06
CA ARG A 194 9.78 24.48 88.17
C ARG A 194 9.68 23.36 89.19
N ILE A 195 8.47 22.93 89.57
CA ILE A 195 8.30 21.82 90.53
C ILE A 195 8.75 20.49 89.93
N LEU A 196 8.42 20.23 88.65
CA LEU A 196 8.89 19.04 87.94
C LEU A 196 10.42 19.03 87.82
N GLN A 197 11.02 20.18 87.54
CA GLN A 197 12.47 20.32 87.51
C GLN A 197 13.11 20.05 88.87
N CYS A 198 12.53 20.59 89.96
CA CYS A 198 13.04 20.37 91.31
C CYS A 198 13.01 18.88 91.71
N TYR A 199 11.90 18.17 91.44
CA TYR A 199 11.81 16.74 91.75
C TYR A 199 12.78 15.88 90.94
N ARG A 200 13.07 16.24 89.68
CA ARG A 200 14.09 15.55 88.88
C ARG A 200 15.49 15.72 89.48
N GLN A 201 15.79 16.89 90.04
CA GLN A 201 17.09 17.18 90.64
C GLN A 201 17.23 16.61 92.06
N ASN A 202 16.11 16.39 92.77
CA ASN A 202 16.08 15.96 94.18
C ASN A 202 15.29 14.65 94.37
N SER A 203 15.62 13.60 93.60
CA SER A 203 14.89 12.33 93.58
C SER A 203 14.82 11.62 94.94
N HIS A 204 15.87 11.71 95.76
CA HIS A 204 15.95 11.11 97.09
C HIS A 204 15.59 12.07 98.23
N GLN A 205 15.35 13.35 97.92
CA GLN A 205 15.09 14.42 98.90
C GLN A 205 13.91 15.28 98.44
N THR A 206 12.79 14.65 98.09
CA THR A 206 11.62 15.31 97.50
C THR A 206 11.00 16.39 98.39
N LEU A 207 11.18 16.30 99.71
CA LEU A 207 10.72 17.30 100.68
C LEU A 207 11.42 18.66 100.53
N SER A 208 12.60 18.72 99.90
CA SER A 208 13.28 20.00 99.57
C SER A 208 12.47 20.85 98.59
N CYS A 209 11.65 20.21 97.75
CA CYS A 209 10.77 20.88 96.78
C CYS A 209 9.40 21.26 97.36
N SER A 210 9.17 21.04 98.67
CA SER A 210 7.88 21.29 99.34
C SER A 210 7.41 22.73 99.22
N ALA A 211 8.32 23.72 99.28
CA ALA A 211 7.97 25.12 99.09
C ALA A 211 7.41 25.40 97.67
N LEU A 212 8.03 24.82 96.63
CA LEU A 212 7.53 24.91 95.25
C LEU A 212 6.22 24.17 95.06
N ALA A 213 6.05 23.02 95.72
CA ALA A 213 4.82 22.25 95.70
C ALA A 213 3.65 23.03 96.32
N ASN A 214 3.89 23.70 97.45
CA ASN A 214 2.90 24.55 98.10
C ASN A 214 2.52 25.74 97.22
N GLN A 215 3.49 26.39 96.57
CA GLN A 215 3.22 27.50 95.64
C GLN A 215 2.38 27.04 94.43
N TYR A 216 2.70 25.88 93.85
CA TYR A 216 1.90 25.31 92.76
C TYR A 216 0.47 24.99 93.22
N MET A 217 0.31 24.37 94.39
CA MET A 217 -1.00 24.06 94.96
C MET A 217 -1.82 25.32 95.25
N HIS A 218 -1.20 26.37 95.80
CA HIS A 218 -1.87 27.66 96.01
C HIS A 218 -2.32 28.27 94.68
N CYS A 219 -1.47 28.26 93.66
CA CYS A 219 -1.81 28.75 92.33
C CYS A 219 -3.00 27.99 91.71
N VAL A 220 -2.98 26.65 91.77
CA VAL A 220 -4.06 25.81 91.23
C VAL A 220 -5.38 26.04 91.99
N ASN A 221 -5.33 26.12 93.32
CA ASN A 221 -6.52 26.34 94.13
C ASN A 221 -7.11 27.74 93.95
N HIS A 222 -6.27 28.76 93.86
CA HIS A 222 -6.70 30.11 93.53
C HIS A 222 -7.35 30.16 92.14
N ALA A 223 -6.74 29.51 91.14
CA ALA A 223 -7.31 29.43 89.80
C ALA A 223 -8.68 28.73 89.81
N LYS A 224 -8.81 27.60 90.51
CA LYS A 224 -10.09 26.90 90.69
C LYS A 224 -11.15 27.79 91.32
N GLN A 225 -10.83 28.50 92.40
CA GLN A 225 -11.76 29.42 93.07
C GLN A 225 -12.17 30.57 92.14
N SER A 226 -11.21 31.20 91.47
CA SER A 226 -11.47 32.32 90.54
C SER A 226 -12.34 31.94 89.33
N MET A 227 -12.31 30.68 88.90
CA MET A 227 -13.16 30.17 87.82
C MET A 227 -14.58 29.84 88.29
N LEU A 228 -14.77 29.46 89.57
CA LEU A 228 -16.08 29.21 90.16
C LEU A 228 -16.85 30.52 90.44
N GLU A 229 -16.16 31.61 90.77
CA GLU A 229 -16.78 32.92 91.04
C GLU A 229 -17.20 33.69 89.79
N LYS A 230 -16.56 33.43 88.64
CA LYS A 230 -16.84 34.11 87.35
C LYS A 230 -17.89 33.42 86.48
N GLY A 231 -18.49 32.32 86.96
CA GLY A 231 -19.48 31.52 86.25
C GLY A 231 -20.94 31.78 86.66
N GLY A 232 -21.33 33.05 86.80
CA GLY A 232 -22.72 33.50 87.04
C GLY A 232 -23.21 34.42 85.95
#